data_AF-A0A1B7P0R7-F1
#
_entry.id   AF-A0A1B7P0R7-F1
#
_cell.length_a   1.000
_cell.length_b   1.000
_cell.length_c   1.000
_cell.angle_alpha   90.00
_cell.angle_beta   90.00
_cell.angle_gamma   90.00
#
_symmetry.space_group_name_H-M   'P 1'
#
loop_
_entity.id
_entity.type
_entity.pdbx_description
1 polymer ?
#
loop_
_entity_poly.entity_id
_entity_poly.type
_entity_poly.pdbx_seq_one_letter_code
_entity_poly.pdbx_strand_id
1 'polypeptide(L)'
;MVIRSEKASSSITSVLNLPSLSSRITEAIKSQPRIRAFNGLKQPTWYEKILMYDPIQLEDLAVWLNTDGFGRIGEDREVGPGVVREWCESKGICCVWKKKASGR
;
A
#
# COMPACT_ATOMS: atom_id res chain seq x y z
N MET A 1 -22.63 -14.19 49.34
CA MET A 1 -21.39 -13.53 48.90
C MET A 1 -20.97 -14.17 47.59
N VAL A 2 -21.39 -13.60 46.46
CA VAL A 2 -21.09 -14.16 45.13
C VAL A 2 -20.14 -13.18 44.46
N ILE A 3 -18.88 -13.58 44.34
CA ILE A 3 -17.82 -12.80 43.70
C ILE A 3 -17.39 -13.60 42.47
N ARG A 4 -17.59 -13.04 41.29
CA ARG A 4 -16.58 -12.77 40.26
C ARG A 4 -17.27 -12.49 38.92
N SER A 5 -17.26 -11.22 38.55
CA SER A 5 -17.43 -10.77 37.17
C SER A 5 -16.26 -11.27 36.34
N GLU A 6 -16.54 -11.99 35.26
CA GLU A 6 -15.64 -12.10 34.11
C GLU A 6 -16.31 -11.40 32.93
N LYS A 7 -15.97 -10.12 32.74
CA LYS A 7 -16.29 -9.37 31.52
C LYS A 7 -14.99 -8.81 30.96
N ALA A 8 -14.24 -9.67 30.30
CA ALA A 8 -13.07 -9.29 29.51
C ALA A 8 -13.00 -10.18 28.26
N SER A 9 -13.95 -10.02 27.33
CA SER A 9 -13.89 -10.71 26.03
C SER A 9 -14.67 -9.98 24.92
N SER A 10 -14.58 -8.65 24.86
CA SER A 10 -15.17 -7.88 23.76
C SER A 10 -14.16 -7.06 22.96
N SER A 11 -12.88 -7.02 23.38
CA SER A 11 -11.87 -6.13 22.78
C SER A 11 -10.79 -6.84 21.96
N ILE A 12 -10.68 -8.18 22.04
CA ILE A 12 -9.62 -8.95 21.35
C ILE A 12 -10.10 -9.42 19.95
N THR A 13 -11.41 -9.60 19.78
CA THR A 13 -12.02 -10.12 18.55
C THR A 13 -12.03 -9.12 17.38
N SER A 14 -11.84 -7.82 17.62
CA SER A 14 -11.80 -6.79 16.57
C SER A 14 -10.44 -6.68 15.88
N VAL A 15 -9.34 -7.05 16.53
CA VAL A 15 -7.99 -6.95 15.97
C VAL A 15 -7.70 -8.08 14.96
N LEU A 16 -8.41 -9.21 15.08
CA LEU A 16 -8.17 -10.41 14.26
C LEU A 16 -8.81 -10.35 12.86
N ASN A 17 -9.63 -9.34 12.55
CA ASN A 17 -10.31 -9.19 11.26
C ASN A 17 -9.80 -8.02 10.41
N LEU A 18 -8.72 -7.34 10.83
CA LEU A 18 -8.17 -6.24 10.03
C LEU A 18 -7.46 -6.82 8.78
N PRO A 19 -7.75 -6.32 7.57
CA PRO A 19 -7.04 -6.75 6.38
C PRO A 19 -5.53 -6.49 6.52
N SER A 20 -4.73 -7.42 5.99
CA SER A 20 -3.28 -7.22 5.90
C SER A 20 -2.97 -5.98 5.07
N LEU A 21 -1.88 -5.29 5.42
CA LEU A 21 -1.40 -4.14 4.66
C LEU A 21 -1.20 -4.50 3.19
N SER A 22 -0.69 -5.69 2.89
CA SER A 22 -0.56 -6.23 1.53
C SER A 22 -1.87 -6.27 0.74
N SER A 23 -2.99 -6.60 1.40
CA SER A 23 -4.32 -6.56 0.78
C SER A 23 -4.72 -5.12 0.47
N ARG A 24 -4.51 -4.21 1.43
CA ARG A 24 -4.87 -2.79 1.34
C ARG A 24 -4.03 -2.06 0.30
N ILE A 25 -2.75 -2.40 0.15
CA ILE A 25 -1.89 -1.92 -0.96
C ILE A 25 -2.49 -2.31 -2.31
N THR A 26 -2.90 -3.57 -2.45
CA THR A 26 -3.52 -4.08 -3.69
C THR A 26 -4.81 -3.33 -4.01
N GLU A 27 -5.65 -3.10 -3.00
CA GLU A 27 -6.91 -2.37 -3.11
C GLU A 27 -6.67 -0.91 -3.50
N ALA A 28 -5.74 -0.21 -2.83
CA ALA A 28 -5.37 1.16 -3.11
C ALA A 28 -4.91 1.34 -4.56
N ILE A 29 -4.02 0.48 -5.05
CA ILE A 29 -3.51 0.53 -6.43
C ILE A 29 -4.63 0.31 -7.45
N LYS A 30 -5.55 -0.63 -7.19
CA LYS A 30 -6.70 -0.89 -8.06
C LYS A 30 -7.76 0.20 -8.01
N SER A 31 -7.86 0.92 -6.89
CA SER A 31 -8.80 2.04 -6.71
C SER A 31 -8.35 3.32 -7.41
N GLN A 32 -7.11 3.36 -7.91
CA GLN A 32 -6.59 4.53 -8.62
C GLN A 32 -7.46 4.79 -9.88
N PRO A 33 -8.00 6.02 -10.05
CA PRO A 33 -8.80 6.35 -11.21
C PRO A 33 -7.96 6.25 -12.49
N ARG A 34 -8.57 5.74 -13.58
CA ARG A 34 -7.92 5.65 -14.89
C ARG A 34 -7.49 7.03 -15.41
N ILE A 35 -6.40 7.05 -16.17
CA ILE A 35 -5.65 8.24 -16.63
C ILE A 35 -6.56 9.42 -17.02
N ARG A 36 -6.27 10.58 -16.41
CA ARG A 36 -6.56 11.91 -16.98
C ARG A 36 -5.27 12.38 -17.65
N ALA A 37 -5.32 12.79 -18.92
CA ALA A 37 -4.14 13.35 -19.58
C ALA A 37 -3.70 14.62 -18.83
N PHE A 38 -2.45 14.67 -18.38
CA PHE A 38 -1.87 15.86 -17.77
C PHE A 38 -0.94 16.51 -18.80
N ASN A 39 -1.26 17.73 -19.23
CA ASN A 39 -0.53 18.45 -20.29
C ASN A 39 -0.38 17.65 -21.61
N GLY A 40 -1.38 16.84 -21.97
CA GLY A 40 -1.36 16.02 -23.19
C GLY A 40 -0.50 14.75 -23.10
N LEU A 41 0.25 14.55 -22.01
CA LEU A 41 1.00 13.33 -21.74
C LEU A 41 0.17 12.40 -20.85
N LYS A 42 -0.05 11.17 -21.32
CA LYS A 42 -0.69 10.11 -20.53
C LYS A 42 0.37 9.51 -19.59
N GLN A 43 0.33 9.88 -18.32
CA GLN A 43 1.15 9.26 -17.29
C GLN A 43 0.47 7.98 -16.80
N PRO A 44 1.10 6.80 -16.92
CA PRO A 44 0.49 5.55 -16.46
C PRO A 44 0.32 5.55 -14.94
N THR A 45 -0.82 5.02 -14.49
CA THR A 45 -1.11 4.69 -13.09
C THR A 45 -0.13 3.64 -12.55
N TRP A 46 -0.06 3.46 -11.24
CA TRP A 46 0.76 2.40 -10.65
C TRP A 46 0.33 1.02 -11.11
N TYR A 47 -0.99 0.80 -11.25
CA TYR A 47 -1.52 -0.45 -11.76
C TYR A 47 -1.08 -0.72 -13.21
N GLU A 48 -1.13 0.29 -14.07
CA GLU A 48 -0.68 0.16 -15.47
C GLU A 48 0.82 -0.07 -15.56
N LYS A 49 1.63 0.61 -14.74
CA LYS A 49 3.08 0.35 -14.63
C LYS A 49 3.37 -1.11 -14.29
N ILE A 50 2.66 -1.66 -13.31
CA ILE A 50 2.78 -3.08 -12.93
C ILE A 50 2.44 -4.00 -14.11
N LEU A 51 1.34 -3.72 -14.82
CA LEU A 51 0.92 -4.52 -15.98
C LEU A 51 1.90 -4.46 -17.15
N MET A 52 2.64 -3.36 -17.28
CA MET A 52 3.69 -3.19 -18.29
C MET A 52 5.04 -3.74 -17.84
N TYR A 53 5.12 -4.39 -16.67
CA TYR A 53 6.37 -4.85 -16.06
C TYR A 53 7.41 -3.73 -15.84
N ASP A 54 6.95 -2.49 -15.68
CA ASP A 54 7.81 -1.34 -15.38
C ASP A 54 8.40 -1.51 -13.97
N PRO A 55 9.73 -1.36 -13.79
CA PRO A 55 10.34 -1.47 -12.47
C PRO A 55 9.79 -0.44 -11.47
N ILE A 56 9.12 -0.91 -10.42
CA ILE A 56 8.49 -0.07 -9.41
C ILE A 56 9.52 0.44 -8.41
N GLN A 57 9.67 1.77 -8.30
CA GLN A 57 10.49 2.36 -7.24
C GLN A 57 9.77 2.25 -5.89
N LEU A 58 10.38 1.54 -4.95
CA LEU A 58 9.78 1.21 -3.66
C LEU A 58 9.44 2.45 -2.85
N GLU A 59 10.34 3.43 -2.82
CA GLU A 59 10.21 4.67 -2.08
C GLU A 59 9.10 5.55 -2.67
N ASP A 60 9.05 5.68 -3.99
CA ASP A 60 8.04 6.50 -4.66
C ASP A 60 6.64 5.88 -4.52
N LEU A 61 6.52 4.55 -4.59
CA LEU A 61 5.26 3.86 -4.35
C LEU A 61 4.82 3.99 -2.88
N ALA A 62 5.75 3.86 -1.92
CA ALA A 62 5.45 4.03 -0.51
C ALA A 62 4.95 5.46 -0.20
N VAL A 63 5.62 6.49 -0.74
CA VAL A 63 5.18 7.88 -0.62
C VAL A 63 3.78 8.04 -1.20
N TRP A 64 3.55 7.56 -2.42
CA TRP A 64 2.22 7.67 -3.04
C TRP A 64 1.12 6.96 -2.23
N LEU A 65 1.40 5.76 -1.69
CA LEU A 65 0.46 5.04 -0.83
C LEU A 65 0.08 5.85 0.40
N ASN A 66 1.06 6.45 1.08
CA ASN A 66 0.84 7.22 2.30
C ASN A 66 0.18 8.59 2.04
N THR A 67 0.39 9.20 0.86
CA THR A 67 -0.16 10.54 0.56
C THR A 67 -1.51 10.52 -0.16
N ASP A 68 -1.79 9.50 -0.96
CA ASP A 68 -2.97 9.46 -1.85
C ASP A 68 -3.62 8.06 -1.87
N GLY A 69 -2.83 7.00 -2.06
CA GLY A 69 -3.35 5.65 -2.28
C GLY A 69 -4.25 5.15 -1.14
N PHE A 70 -3.79 5.22 0.11
CA PHE A 70 -4.54 4.76 1.27
C PHE A 70 -5.71 5.66 1.65
N GLY A 71 -5.57 6.98 1.44
CA GLY A 71 -6.67 7.92 1.64
C GLY A 71 -7.90 7.60 0.79
N ARG A 72 -7.72 7.00 -0.40
CA ARG A 72 -8.81 6.58 -1.29
C ARG A 72 -9.65 5.42 -0.75
N ILE A 73 -9.07 4.57 0.10
CA ILE A 73 -9.71 3.37 0.64
C ILE A 73 -9.99 3.48 2.16
N GLY A 74 -9.79 4.67 2.74
CA GLY A 74 -9.95 4.91 4.18
C GLY A 74 -9.00 4.06 5.03
N GLU A 75 -7.77 3.86 4.56
CA GLU A 75 -6.71 3.24 5.36
C GLU A 75 -5.86 4.34 6.00
N ASP A 76 -5.77 4.34 7.32
CA ASP A 76 -5.05 5.36 8.10
C ASP A 76 -3.63 4.90 8.49
N ARG A 77 -3.29 3.63 8.28
CA ARG A 77 -1.95 3.10 8.57
C ARG A 77 -0.96 3.53 7.49
N GLU A 78 0.27 3.82 7.90
CA GLU A 78 1.38 4.10 7.00
C GLU A 78 2.20 2.85 6.68
N VAL A 79 2.82 2.83 5.51
CA VAL A 79 3.76 1.78 5.10
C VAL A 79 5.13 2.33 4.75
N GLY A 80 6.16 1.60 5.19
CA GLY A 80 7.52 1.81 4.74
C GLY A 80 7.84 1.02 3.47
N PRO A 81 8.94 1.36 2.77
CA PRO A 81 9.32 0.70 1.52
C PRO A 81 9.67 -0.79 1.71
N GLY A 82 10.05 -1.22 2.92
CA GLY A 82 10.26 -2.64 3.24
C GLY A 82 8.98 -3.48 3.10
N VAL A 83 7.86 -3.00 3.64
CA VAL A 83 6.55 -3.67 3.52
C VAL A 83 6.08 -3.67 2.06
N VAL A 84 6.31 -2.57 1.34
CA VAL A 84 6.00 -2.48 -0.10
C VAL A 84 6.80 -3.50 -0.90
N ARG A 85 8.08 -3.70 -0.54
CA ARG A 85 8.92 -4.72 -1.18
C ARG A 85 8.40 -6.13 -0.95
N GLU A 86 8.06 -6.49 0.30
CA GLU A 86 7.47 -7.78 0.62
C GLU A 86 6.16 -8.00 -0.17
N TRP A 87 5.34 -6.96 -0.30
CA TRP A 87 4.15 -7.01 -1.14
C TRP A 87 4.49 -7.24 -2.62
N CYS A 88 5.43 -6.49 -3.20
CA CYS A 88 5.86 -6.67 -4.58
C CYS A 88 6.35 -8.10 -4.85
N GLU A 89 7.23 -8.62 -3.99
CA GLU A 89 7.77 -9.98 -4.06
C GLU A 89 6.64 -11.02 -3.97
N SER A 90 5.67 -10.84 -3.06
CA SER A 90 4.50 -11.72 -2.92
C SER A 90 3.57 -11.74 -4.14
N LYS A 91 3.63 -10.72 -5.00
CA LYS A 91 2.79 -10.56 -6.19
C LYS A 91 3.55 -10.79 -7.49
N GLY A 92 4.85 -11.09 -7.44
CA GLY A 92 5.69 -11.24 -8.62
C GLY A 92 5.90 -9.92 -9.38
N ILE A 93 5.89 -8.78 -8.68
CA ILE A 93 6.04 -7.45 -9.27
C ILE A 93 7.52 -7.04 -9.23
N CYS A 94 8.05 -6.60 -10.38
CA CYS A 94 9.41 -6.06 -10.47
C CYS A 94 9.51 -4.76 -9.66
N CYS A 95 10.39 -4.73 -8.66
CA CYS A 95 10.62 -3.56 -7.81
C CYS A 95 12.10 -3.28 -7.59
N VAL A 96 12.43 -2.01 -7.42
CA VAL A 96 13.81 -1.53 -7.25
C VAL A 96 13.89 -0.47 -6.16
N TRP A 97 15.01 -0.45 -5.45
CA TRP A 97 15.37 0.65 -4.57
C TRP A 97 15.76 1.86 -5.41
N LYS A 98 15.38 3.05 -4.96
CA LYS A 98 15.80 4.29 -5.58
C LYS A 98 17.31 4.43 -5.45
N LYS A 99 18.02 4.53 -6.58
CA LYS A 99 19.45 4.81 -6.56
C LYS A 99 19.65 6.19 -5.93
N LYS A 100 20.49 6.26 -4.89
CA LYS A 100 20.99 7.56 -4.44
C LYS A 100 21.76 8.16 -5.61
N ALA A 101 21.44 9.41 -5.97
CA ALA A 101 22.22 10.14 -6.94
C ALA A 101 23.66 10.19 -6.40
N SER A 102 24.55 9.39 -6.97
CA SER A 102 25.97 9.45 -6.70
C SER A 102 26.47 10.74 -7.32
N GLY A 103 26.48 11.82 -6.52
CA GLY A 103 27.07 13.08 -6.93
C GLY A 103 28.58 12.88 -7.12
N ARG A 104 29.02 12.97 -8.38
CA ARG A 104 30.33 13.53 -8.71
C ARG A 104 30.15 15.02 -8.94
#